data_AF-A0ABD2GZL0-F1
#
_entry.id   AF-A0ABD2GZL0-F1
#
_cell.length_a   1.000
_cell.length_b   1.000
_cell.length_c   1.000
_cell.angle_alpha   90.00
_cell.angle_beta   90.00
_cell.angle_gamma   90.00
#
_symmetry.space_group_name_H-M   'P 1'
#
loop_
_entity.id
_entity.type
_entity.pdbx_description
1 polymer ?
#
loop_
_entity_poly.entity_id
_entity_poly.type
_entity_poly.pdbx_seq_one_letter_code
_entity_poly.pdbx_strand_id
1 'polypeptide(L)'
;MKPQNIRTLSLILSIVFYLLLGAAVFDALESQSEVFRKKALEQKLNDLKRKYGFTAEDYRDIERVVLQSEPHRAGRQWKFAGSFYFAITVITTIGYGHAAPRTDAGKACCMFYAVLGIPLTLVMFQSLGERINTFVRFLLRRAKQGLGFQQTEVSMGNMVLVGLLSCMSTLCVGAAAFSHFEDWTFFNAYYYCFITLTTIGFGDFVALQKTDALSKRPPLCGV
;
A
#
# COMPACT_ATOMS: atom_id res chain seq x y z
N MET A 1 -40.33 9.37 7.43
CA MET A 1 -39.43 8.57 6.55
C MET A 1 -39.18 7.22 7.20
N LYS A 2 -39.03 6.12 6.43
CA LYS A 2 -38.67 4.81 7.00
C LYS A 2 -37.30 4.90 7.71
N PRO A 3 -37.09 4.20 8.83
CA PRO A 3 -35.83 4.25 9.59
C PRO A 3 -34.61 3.85 8.74
N GLN A 4 -34.80 2.96 7.76
CA GLN A 4 -33.77 2.57 6.79
C GLN A 4 -33.32 3.75 5.93
N ASN A 5 -34.28 4.56 5.42
CA ASN A 5 -33.97 5.72 4.59
C ASN A 5 -33.24 6.81 5.41
N ILE A 6 -33.62 6.97 6.68
CA ILE A 6 -32.94 7.91 7.60
C ILE A 6 -31.50 7.46 7.85
N ARG A 7 -31.29 6.16 8.11
CA ARG A 7 -29.94 5.60 8.30
C ARG A 7 -29.08 5.77 7.05
N THR A 8 -29.61 5.46 5.86
CA THR A 8 -28.88 5.63 4.60
C THR A 8 -28.54 7.09 4.35
N LEU A 9 -29.50 8.01 4.52
CA LEU A 9 -29.26 9.44 4.34
C LEU A 9 -28.20 9.96 5.33
N SER A 10 -28.27 9.54 6.60
CA SER A 10 -27.28 9.90 7.63
C SER A 10 -25.87 9.43 7.28
N LEU A 11 -25.73 8.20 6.77
CA LEU A 11 -24.43 7.66 6.32
C LEU A 11 -23.89 8.43 5.11
N ILE A 12 -24.74 8.76 4.13
CA ILE A 12 -24.34 9.58 2.96
C ILE A 12 -23.85 10.96 3.43
N LEU A 13 -24.62 11.64 4.28
CA LEU A 13 -24.24 12.96 4.80
C LEU A 13 -22.94 12.91 5.60
N SER A 14 -22.74 11.86 6.40
CA SER A 14 -21.53 11.66 7.18
C SER A 14 -20.30 11.42 6.30
N ILE A 15 -20.42 10.64 5.22
CA ILE A 15 -19.32 10.43 4.25
C ILE A 15 -18.99 11.73 3.53
N VAL A 16 -20.00 12.47 3.05
CA VAL A 16 -19.77 13.77 2.38
C VAL A 16 -19.08 14.74 3.33
N PHE A 17 -19.53 14.82 4.59
CA PHE A 17 -18.87 15.65 5.60
C PHE A 17 -17.42 15.22 5.86
N TYR A 18 -17.16 13.91 5.97
CA TYR A 18 -15.82 13.38 6.18
C TYR A 18 -14.87 13.71 5.00
N LEU A 19 -15.37 13.62 3.76
CA LEU A 19 -14.62 14.02 2.57
C LEU A 19 -14.30 15.52 2.54
N LEU A 20 -15.27 16.38 2.90
CA LEU A 20 -15.05 17.83 2.97
C LEU A 20 -14.02 18.20 4.04
N LEU A 21 -14.10 17.56 5.22
CA LEU A 21 -13.12 17.75 6.28
C LEU A 21 -11.72 17.30 5.83
N GLY A 22 -11.63 16.12 5.21
CA GLY A 22 -10.38 15.61 4.64
C GLY A 22 -9.78 16.56 3.61
N ALA A 23 -10.60 17.06 2.68
CA ALA A 23 -10.17 18.02 1.66
C ALA A 23 -9.61 19.31 2.29
N ALA A 24 -10.29 19.87 3.29
CA ALA A 24 -9.83 21.07 3.99
C ALA A 24 -8.50 20.84 4.72
N VAL A 25 -8.34 19.69 5.39
CA VAL A 25 -7.11 19.33 6.10
C VAL A 25 -5.95 19.13 5.13
N PHE A 26 -6.14 18.39 4.04
CA PHE A 26 -5.07 18.14 3.07
C PHE A 26 -4.69 19.39 2.28
N ASP A 27 -5.64 20.26 1.93
CA ASP A 27 -5.34 21.56 1.33
C ASP A 27 -4.49 22.42 2.29
N ALA A 28 -4.87 22.49 3.56
CA ALA A 28 -4.11 23.25 4.55
C ALA A 28 -2.69 22.73 4.80
N LEU A 29 -2.49 21.40 4.73
CA LEU A 29 -1.19 20.77 4.99
C LEU A 29 -0.26 20.73 3.76
N GLU A 30 -0.81 20.46 2.57
CA GLU A 30 0.00 20.14 1.38
C GLU A 30 0.09 21.30 0.37
N SER A 31 -0.89 22.20 0.31
CA SER A 31 -0.99 23.22 -0.76
C SER A 31 0.21 24.18 -0.80
N GLN A 32 0.63 24.70 0.36
CA GLN A 32 1.80 25.58 0.44
C GLN A 32 3.10 24.84 0.09
N SER A 33 3.25 23.61 0.60
CA SER A 33 4.41 22.75 0.35
C SER A 33 4.54 22.40 -1.14
N GLU A 34 3.42 22.12 -1.82
CA GLU A 34 3.38 21.86 -3.26
C GLU A 34 3.85 23.08 -4.07
N VAL A 35 3.27 24.26 -3.80
CA VAL A 35 3.63 25.50 -4.50
C VAL A 35 5.11 25.83 -4.31
N PHE A 36 5.63 25.69 -3.10
CA PHE A 36 7.05 25.91 -2.82
C PHE A 36 7.94 24.92 -3.59
N ARG A 37 7.61 23.63 -3.55
CA ARG A 37 8.38 22.58 -4.23
C ARG A 37 8.36 22.76 -5.75
N LYS A 38 7.21 23.14 -6.32
CA LYS A 38 7.06 23.47 -7.74
C LYS A 38 7.96 24.65 -8.14
N LYS A 39 7.92 25.76 -7.40
CA LYS A 39 8.77 26.93 -7.66
C LYS A 39 10.27 26.58 -7.57
N ALA A 40 10.66 25.78 -6.57
CA ALA A 40 12.04 25.33 -6.42
C ALA A 40 12.51 24.44 -7.60
N LEU A 41 11.63 23.56 -8.09
CA LEU A 41 11.92 22.73 -9.27
C LEU A 41 12.02 23.56 -10.55
N GLU A 42 11.09 24.50 -10.77
CA GLU A 42 11.11 25.41 -11.92
C GLU A 42 12.37 26.27 -11.93
N GLN A 43 12.80 26.77 -10.76
CA GLN A 43 14.04 27.52 -10.63
C GLN A 43 15.26 26.68 -10.99
N LYS A 44 15.40 25.48 -10.39
CA LYS A 44 16.49 24.56 -10.73
C LYS A 44 16.50 24.18 -12.21
N LEU A 45 15.33 23.98 -12.79
CA LEU A 45 15.18 23.68 -14.21
C LEU A 45 15.69 24.82 -15.09
N ASN A 46 15.31 26.06 -14.78
CA ASN A 46 15.76 27.23 -15.52
C ASN A 46 17.27 27.44 -15.43
N ASP A 47 17.85 27.19 -14.25
CA ASP A 47 19.30 27.22 -14.05
C ASP A 47 20.02 26.18 -14.94
N LEU A 48 19.48 24.95 -15.02
CA LEU A 48 20.01 23.90 -15.88
C LEU A 48 19.87 24.24 -17.38
N LYS A 49 18.70 24.74 -17.81
CA LYS A 49 18.48 25.18 -19.19
C LYS A 49 19.50 26.24 -19.60
N ARG A 50 19.74 27.23 -18.74
CA ARG A 50 20.73 28.29 -19.00
C ARG A 50 22.16 27.77 -18.98
N LYS A 51 22.50 26.89 -18.03
CA LYS A 51 23.85 26.34 -17.88
C LYS A 51 24.28 25.47 -19.07
N TYR A 52 23.36 24.68 -19.62
CA TYR A 52 23.65 23.72 -20.69
C TYR A 52 23.13 24.15 -22.07
N GLY A 53 22.46 25.30 -22.18
CA GLY A 53 21.96 25.83 -23.45
C GLY A 53 20.82 25.02 -24.07
N PHE A 54 20.03 24.30 -23.27
CA PHE A 54 18.91 23.52 -23.80
C PHE A 54 17.84 24.41 -24.43
N THR A 55 17.40 24.07 -25.64
CA THR A 55 16.18 24.64 -26.21
C THR A 55 14.94 24.08 -25.50
N ALA A 56 13.79 24.71 -25.70
CA ALA A 56 12.53 24.21 -25.16
C ALA A 56 12.17 22.81 -25.73
N GLU A 57 12.60 22.51 -26.96
CA GLU A 57 12.32 21.24 -27.61
C GLU A 57 13.20 20.12 -27.07
N ASP A 58 14.51 20.37 -26.93
CA ASP A 58 15.46 19.41 -26.34
C ASP A 58 15.02 18.99 -24.93
N TYR A 59 14.52 19.96 -24.15
CA TYR A 59 14.02 19.68 -22.81
C TYR A 59 12.81 18.73 -22.82
N ARG A 60 11.83 18.94 -23.73
CA ARG A 60 10.65 18.06 -23.84
C ARG A 60 11.04 16.64 -24.20
N ASP A 61 12.02 16.48 -25.10
CA ASP A 61 12.46 15.15 -25.51
C ASP A 61 13.22 14.44 -24.39
N ILE A 62 14.08 15.15 -23.65
CA ILE A 62 14.73 14.61 -22.45
C ILE A 62 13.69 14.25 -21.38
N GLU A 63 12.73 15.13 -21.11
CA GLU A 63 11.66 14.89 -20.14
C GLU A 63 10.87 13.63 -20.51
N ARG A 64 10.51 13.47 -21.79
CA ARG A 64 9.82 12.27 -22.29
C ARG A 64 10.66 11.02 -22.06
N VAL A 65 11.95 11.05 -22.39
CA VAL A 65 12.86 9.91 -22.20
C VAL A 65 12.98 9.56 -20.71
N VAL A 66 13.16 10.56 -19.83
CA VAL A 66 13.25 10.35 -18.38
C VAL A 66 11.98 9.69 -17.86
N LEU A 67 10.81 10.25 -18.16
CA LEU A 67 9.51 9.71 -17.72
C LEU A 67 9.27 8.28 -18.23
N GLN A 68 9.67 7.96 -19.46
CA GLN A 68 9.53 6.60 -20.00
C GLN A 68 10.56 5.61 -19.42
N SER A 69 11.72 6.11 -19.00
CA SER A 69 12.79 5.31 -18.41
C SER A 69 12.57 4.99 -16.93
N GLU A 70 11.82 5.82 -16.18
CA GLU A 70 11.58 5.65 -14.73
C GLU A 70 11.21 4.20 -14.34
N PRO A 71 10.22 3.54 -14.97
CA PRO A 71 9.83 2.17 -14.59
C PRO A 71 10.91 1.12 -14.86
N HIS A 72 11.89 1.43 -15.71
CA HIS A 72 13.00 0.54 -16.05
C HIS A 72 14.20 0.75 -15.11
N ARG A 73 14.24 1.84 -14.32
CA ARG A 73 15.33 2.12 -13.37
C ARG A 73 15.38 1.13 -12.21
N ALA A 74 14.24 0.58 -11.81
CA ALA A 74 14.17 -0.46 -10.78
C ALA A 74 14.50 -1.88 -11.30
N GLY A 75 15.00 -1.99 -12.55
CA GLY A 75 15.40 -3.26 -13.16
C GLY A 75 14.27 -3.96 -13.91
N ARG A 76 14.49 -5.24 -14.27
CA ARG A 76 13.54 -6.02 -15.06
C ARG A 76 12.39 -6.56 -14.19
N GLN A 77 11.31 -5.78 -14.12
CA GLN A 77 10.09 -6.07 -13.33
C GLN A 77 9.36 -7.37 -13.77
N TRP A 78 9.37 -7.70 -15.07
CA TRP A 78 8.63 -8.86 -15.61
C TRP A 78 9.48 -10.14 -15.70
N LYS A 79 10.00 -10.57 -14.54
CA LYS A 79 10.46 -11.95 -14.29
C LYS A 79 9.45 -12.65 -13.37
N PHE A 80 9.62 -13.94 -13.10
CA PHE A 80 8.65 -14.70 -12.27
C PHE A 80 8.37 -14.02 -10.92
N ALA A 81 9.40 -13.61 -10.18
CA ALA A 81 9.25 -12.95 -8.87
C ALA A 81 8.46 -11.64 -8.95
N GLY A 82 8.79 -10.76 -9.91
CA GLY A 82 8.05 -9.50 -10.09
C GLY A 82 6.64 -9.71 -10.67
N SER A 83 6.44 -10.72 -11.51
CA SER A 83 5.10 -11.10 -12.01
C SER A 83 4.22 -11.66 -10.89
N PHE A 84 4.80 -12.43 -9.98
CA PHE A 84 4.12 -12.94 -8.79
C PHE A 84 3.77 -11.80 -7.82
N TYR A 85 4.71 -10.86 -7.60
CA TYR A 85 4.44 -9.66 -6.80
C TYR A 85 3.32 -8.81 -7.41
N PHE A 86 3.33 -8.59 -8.73
CA PHE A 86 2.23 -7.95 -9.45
C PHE A 86 0.91 -8.73 -9.30
N ALA A 87 0.93 -10.05 -9.40
CA ALA A 87 -0.27 -10.86 -9.22
C ALA A 87 -0.86 -10.73 -7.81
N ILE A 88 -0.02 -10.62 -6.76
CA ILE A 88 -0.46 -10.32 -5.39
C ILE A 88 -1.15 -8.95 -5.35
N THR A 89 -0.50 -7.89 -5.87
CA THR A 89 -1.03 -6.54 -5.77
C THR A 89 -2.37 -6.36 -6.49
N VAL A 90 -2.63 -7.14 -7.55
CA VAL A 90 -3.91 -7.17 -8.25
C VAL A 90 -5.00 -7.85 -7.41
N ILE A 91 -4.77 -9.07 -6.91
CA ILE A 91 -5.82 -9.82 -6.19
C ILE A 91 -6.10 -9.25 -4.79
N THR A 92 -5.12 -8.60 -4.16
CA THR A 92 -5.29 -7.93 -2.87
C THR A 92 -5.75 -6.48 -3.00
N THR A 93 -6.01 -6.00 -4.21
CA THR A 93 -6.42 -4.63 -4.52
C THR A 93 -5.49 -3.53 -4.01
N ILE A 94 -4.21 -3.85 -3.73
CA ILE A 94 -3.22 -2.86 -3.30
C ILE A 94 -2.82 -1.97 -4.49
N GLY A 95 -2.47 -2.58 -5.63
CA GLY A 95 -2.29 -1.84 -6.89
C GLY A 95 -1.29 -0.67 -6.92
N TYR A 96 -0.09 -0.80 -6.34
CA TYR A 96 0.95 0.26 -6.29
C TYR A 96 1.27 1.01 -7.60
N GLY A 97 0.99 0.44 -8.77
CA GLY A 97 1.27 1.10 -10.05
C GLY A 97 2.74 1.15 -10.50
N HIS A 98 3.71 0.73 -9.68
CA HIS A 98 5.13 0.64 -10.06
C HIS A 98 5.39 -0.28 -11.27
N ALA A 99 4.55 -1.31 -11.45
CA ALA A 99 4.50 -2.16 -12.63
C ALA A 99 3.05 -2.31 -13.11
N ALA A 100 2.81 -2.06 -14.40
CA ALA A 100 1.50 -2.16 -15.02
C ALA A 100 1.60 -2.78 -16.43
N PRO A 101 0.59 -3.57 -16.86
CA PRO A 101 0.60 -4.21 -18.17
C PRO A 101 0.49 -3.15 -19.28
N ARG A 102 1.50 -3.10 -20.15
CA ARG A 102 1.52 -2.16 -21.29
C ARG A 102 0.87 -2.73 -22.55
N THR A 103 0.90 -4.04 -22.72
CA THR A 103 0.29 -4.73 -23.87
C THR A 103 -1.21 -4.88 -23.69
N ASP A 104 -1.96 -4.82 -24.79
CA ASP A 104 -3.43 -4.96 -24.73
C ASP A 104 -3.85 -6.36 -24.28
N ALA A 105 -3.12 -7.39 -24.68
CA ALA A 105 -3.29 -8.74 -24.16
C ALA A 105 -3.07 -8.81 -22.63
N GLY A 106 -2.01 -8.17 -22.12
CA GLY A 106 -1.72 -8.13 -20.69
C GLY A 106 -2.80 -7.41 -19.89
N LYS A 107 -3.34 -6.30 -20.42
CA LYS A 107 -4.47 -5.58 -19.81
C LYS A 107 -5.73 -6.44 -19.79
N ALA A 108 -6.05 -7.11 -20.89
CA ALA A 108 -7.19 -8.03 -20.98
C ALA A 108 -7.08 -9.17 -19.95
N CYS A 109 -5.93 -9.85 -19.90
CA CYS A 109 -5.67 -10.89 -18.90
C CYS A 109 -5.78 -10.36 -17.47
N CYS A 110 -5.24 -9.16 -17.19
CA CYS A 110 -5.35 -8.54 -15.88
C CYS A 110 -6.80 -8.28 -15.46
N MET A 111 -7.65 -7.81 -16.38
CA MET A 111 -9.08 -7.60 -16.12
C MET A 111 -9.79 -8.91 -15.73
N PHE A 112 -9.60 -9.99 -16.51
CA PHE A 112 -10.20 -11.29 -16.20
C PHE A 112 -9.65 -11.89 -14.90
N TYR A 113 -8.34 -11.75 -14.67
CA TYR A 113 -7.68 -12.22 -13.46
C TYR A 113 -8.21 -11.52 -12.20
N ALA A 114 -8.42 -10.20 -12.26
CA ALA A 114 -8.98 -9.43 -11.14
C ALA A 114 -10.43 -9.80 -10.82
N VAL A 115 -11.27 -10.01 -11.84
CA VAL A 115 -12.70 -10.37 -11.67
C VAL A 115 -12.87 -11.64 -10.84
N LEU A 116 -12.02 -12.65 -11.05
CA LEU A 116 -12.09 -13.91 -10.31
C LEU A 116 -11.22 -13.89 -9.03
N GLY A 117 -10.05 -13.26 -9.11
CA GLY A 117 -9.08 -13.24 -8.03
C GLY A 117 -9.54 -12.44 -6.80
N ILE A 118 -10.11 -11.25 -6.99
CA ILE A 118 -10.51 -10.38 -5.88
C ILE A 118 -11.57 -11.04 -4.99
N PRO A 119 -12.70 -11.57 -5.51
CA PRO A 119 -13.68 -12.27 -4.68
C PRO A 119 -13.09 -13.48 -3.94
N LEU A 120 -12.25 -14.28 -4.62
CA LEU A 120 -11.61 -15.44 -4.03
C LEU A 120 -10.70 -15.04 -2.86
N THR A 121 -9.88 -14.00 -3.04
CA THR A 121 -8.99 -13.45 -2.02
C THR A 121 -9.76 -12.87 -0.84
N LEU A 122 -10.87 -12.17 -1.07
CA LEU A 122 -11.74 -11.67 0.00
C LEU A 122 -12.33 -12.80 0.85
N VAL A 123 -12.88 -13.84 0.22
CA VAL A 123 -13.42 -15.01 0.93
C VAL A 123 -12.32 -15.74 1.70
N MET A 124 -11.13 -15.89 1.11
CA MET A 124 -9.97 -16.49 1.77
C MET A 124 -9.55 -15.70 3.01
N PHE A 125 -9.45 -14.36 2.92
CA PHE A 125 -9.08 -13.52 4.06
C PHE A 125 -10.14 -13.52 5.17
N GLN A 126 -11.43 -13.50 4.82
CA GLN A 126 -12.50 -13.63 5.81
C GLN A 126 -12.43 -14.98 6.53
N SER A 127 -12.30 -16.08 5.79
CA SER A 127 -12.20 -17.43 6.34
C SER A 127 -10.97 -17.61 7.23
N LEU A 128 -9.83 -17.05 6.83
CA LEU A 128 -8.60 -17.06 7.62
C LEU A 128 -8.73 -16.19 8.88
N GLY A 129 -9.33 -15.01 8.76
CA GLY A 129 -9.58 -14.09 9.87
C GLY A 129 -10.48 -14.69 10.95
N GLU A 130 -11.54 -15.39 10.56
CA GLU A 130 -12.42 -16.10 11.50
C GLU A 130 -11.70 -17.21 12.26
N ARG A 131 -10.84 -17.97 11.57
CA ARG A 131 -10.02 -19.02 12.19
C ARG A 131 -9.01 -18.43 13.17
N ILE A 132 -8.33 -17.34 12.80
CA ILE A 132 -7.41 -16.62 13.69
C ILE A 132 -8.15 -16.09 14.92
N ASN A 133 -9.31 -15.45 14.74
CA ASN A 133 -10.12 -14.94 15.85
C ASN A 133 -10.58 -16.06 16.79
N THR A 134 -10.96 -17.23 16.26
CA THR A 134 -11.32 -18.41 17.05
C THR A 134 -10.11 -18.92 17.84
N PHE A 135 -8.94 -18.97 17.21
CA PHE A 135 -7.69 -19.37 17.85
C PHE A 135 -7.26 -18.40 18.96
N VAL A 136 -7.32 -17.09 18.71
CA VAL A 136 -7.04 -16.05 19.71
C VAL A 136 -8.00 -16.15 20.89
N ARG A 137 -9.30 -16.35 20.63
CA ARG A 137 -10.30 -16.54 21.69
C ARG A 137 -9.98 -17.78 22.53
N PHE A 138 -9.54 -18.87 21.91
CA PHE A 138 -9.11 -20.07 22.61
C PHE A 138 -7.89 -19.83 23.50
N LEU A 139 -6.86 -19.14 22.97
CA LEU A 139 -5.67 -18.77 23.74
C LEU A 139 -6.01 -17.87 24.93
N LEU A 140 -6.86 -16.85 24.72
CA LEU A 140 -7.29 -15.94 25.79
C LEU A 140 -8.06 -16.68 26.89
N ARG A 141 -8.93 -17.63 26.52
CA ARG A 141 -9.64 -18.48 27.49
C ARG A 141 -8.65 -19.31 28.33
N ARG A 142 -7.67 -19.94 27.68
CA ARG A 142 -6.64 -20.72 28.38
C ARG A 142 -5.75 -19.86 29.28
N ALA A 143 -5.36 -18.68 28.82
CA ALA A 143 -4.57 -17.74 29.63
C ALA A 143 -5.34 -17.31 30.88
N LYS A 144 -6.64 -16.96 30.74
CA LYS A 144 -7.50 -16.62 31.89
C LYS A 144 -7.67 -17.77 32.88
N GLN A 145 -7.82 -19.01 32.39
CA GLN A 145 -7.91 -20.20 33.22
C GLN A 145 -6.60 -20.46 33.98
N GLY A 146 -5.44 -20.36 33.30
CA GLY A 146 -4.13 -20.52 33.93
C GLY A 146 -3.80 -19.45 34.97
N LEU A 147 -4.34 -18.24 34.81
CA LEU A 147 -4.21 -17.13 35.77
C LEU A 147 -5.25 -17.17 36.91
N GLY A 148 -6.15 -18.16 36.96
CA GLY A 148 -7.10 -18.35 38.07
C GLY A 148 -8.30 -17.40 38.09
N PHE A 149 -8.64 -16.75 36.97
CA PHE A 149 -9.81 -15.85 36.92
C PHE A 149 -11.13 -16.63 36.98
N GLN A 150 -12.05 -16.23 37.86
CA GLN A 150 -13.39 -16.85 37.98
C GLN A 150 -14.29 -16.59 36.75
N GLN A 151 -14.08 -15.49 36.01
CA GLN A 151 -14.79 -15.18 34.77
C GLN A 151 -13.93 -15.45 33.53
N THR A 152 -14.10 -16.63 32.94
CA THR A 152 -13.36 -17.09 31.74
C THR A 152 -14.03 -16.70 30.42
N GLU A 153 -15.19 -16.06 30.47
CA GLU A 153 -15.88 -15.49 29.32
C GLU A 153 -14.99 -14.43 28.61
N VAL A 154 -14.87 -14.54 27.28
CA VAL A 154 -14.12 -13.59 26.46
C VAL A 154 -15.12 -12.64 25.80
N SER A 155 -15.26 -11.45 26.40
CA SER A 155 -16.11 -10.38 25.89
C SER A 155 -15.67 -9.91 24.49
N MET A 156 -16.63 -9.37 23.72
CA MET A 156 -16.37 -8.74 22.43
C MET A 156 -15.32 -7.62 22.54
N GLY A 157 -15.34 -6.84 23.64
CA GLY A 157 -14.34 -5.78 23.88
C GLY A 157 -12.90 -6.30 23.96
N ASN A 158 -12.67 -7.46 24.59
CA ASN A 158 -11.34 -8.07 24.67
C ASN A 158 -10.84 -8.51 23.29
N MET A 159 -11.74 -9.04 22.46
CA MET A 159 -11.40 -9.42 21.08
C MET A 159 -11.03 -8.21 20.24
N VAL A 160 -11.78 -7.10 20.34
CA VAL A 160 -11.49 -5.85 19.64
C VAL A 160 -10.15 -5.28 20.10
N LEU A 161 -9.89 -5.24 21.41
CA LEU A 161 -8.62 -4.75 21.95
C LEU A 161 -7.42 -5.58 21.45
N VAL A 162 -7.51 -6.90 21.49
CA VAL A 162 -6.45 -7.78 20.99
C VAL A 162 -6.26 -7.63 19.48
N GLY A 163 -7.35 -7.45 18.71
CA GLY A 163 -7.28 -7.16 17.29
C GLY A 163 -6.55 -5.84 16.98
N LEU A 164 -6.85 -4.77 17.72
CA LEU A 164 -6.17 -3.49 17.59
C LEU A 164 -4.69 -3.59 17.96
N LEU A 165 -4.36 -4.25 19.07
CA LEU A 165 -2.97 -4.47 19.47
C LEU A 165 -2.22 -5.33 18.45
N SER A 166 -2.85 -6.37 17.91
CA SER A 166 -2.26 -7.20 16.86
C SER A 166 -1.97 -6.39 15.61
N CYS A 167 -2.90 -5.54 15.16
CA CYS A 167 -2.72 -4.68 14.00
C CYS A 167 -1.55 -3.70 14.18
N MET A 168 -1.52 -3.01 15.33
CA MET A 168 -0.40 -2.12 15.69
C MET A 168 0.93 -2.87 15.75
N SER A 169 0.94 -4.09 16.30
CA SER A 169 2.14 -4.93 16.35
C SER A 169 2.61 -5.30 14.95
N THR A 170 1.71 -5.70 14.05
CA THR A 170 2.05 -6.01 12.66
C THR A 170 2.65 -4.80 11.94
N LEU A 171 2.08 -3.62 12.13
CA LEU A 171 2.62 -2.38 11.55
C LEU A 171 4.02 -2.04 12.10
N CYS A 172 4.23 -2.14 13.41
CA CYS A 172 5.54 -1.87 14.02
C CYS A 172 6.61 -2.88 13.58
N VAL A 173 6.29 -4.17 13.54
CA VAL A 173 7.22 -5.22 13.11
C VAL A 173 7.56 -5.05 11.62
N GLY A 174 6.56 -4.77 10.78
CA GLY A 174 6.77 -4.46 9.37
C GLY A 174 7.65 -3.22 9.18
N ALA A 175 7.35 -2.14 9.90
CA ALA A 175 8.13 -0.91 9.85
C ALA A 175 9.59 -1.12 10.24
N ALA A 176 9.85 -1.89 11.31
CA ALA A 176 11.21 -2.23 11.72
C ALA A 176 11.95 -3.00 10.62
N ALA A 177 11.33 -4.03 10.04
CA ALA A 177 11.92 -4.81 8.96
C ALA A 177 12.20 -3.95 7.71
N PHE A 178 11.20 -3.24 7.18
CA PHE A 178 11.36 -2.43 5.97
C PHE A 178 12.29 -1.23 6.17
N SER A 179 12.32 -0.62 7.36
CA SER A 179 13.30 0.44 7.64
C SER A 179 14.74 -0.04 7.51
N HIS A 180 15.01 -1.27 7.94
CA HIS A 180 16.34 -1.90 7.83
C HIS A 180 16.65 -2.38 6.41
N PHE A 181 15.69 -3.00 5.71
CA PHE A 181 15.95 -3.58 4.38
C PHE A 181 15.94 -2.56 3.24
N GLU A 182 15.15 -1.48 3.35
CA GLU A 182 14.98 -0.50 2.28
C GLU A 182 15.67 0.84 2.56
N ASP A 183 16.45 0.93 3.65
CA ASP A 183 17.09 2.16 4.16
C ASP A 183 16.09 3.34 4.28
N TRP A 184 14.89 3.04 4.77
CA TRP A 184 13.86 4.05 5.03
C TRP A 184 13.86 4.46 6.49
N THR A 185 13.39 5.67 6.79
CA THR A 185 13.08 6.03 8.18
C THR A 185 11.98 5.13 8.71
N PHE A 186 11.97 4.85 10.02
CA PHE A 186 10.92 4.04 10.63
C PHE A 186 9.52 4.59 10.33
N PHE A 187 9.35 5.91 10.33
CA PHE A 187 8.08 6.56 9.98
C PHE A 187 7.65 6.26 8.55
N ASN A 188 8.53 6.39 7.56
CA ASN A 188 8.21 6.09 6.16
C ASN A 188 7.91 4.60 5.97
N ALA A 189 8.65 3.72 6.65
CA ALA A 189 8.38 2.28 6.62
C ALA A 189 7.04 1.91 7.29
N TYR A 190 6.68 2.61 8.37
CA TYR A 190 5.38 2.46 9.04
C TYR A 190 4.23 2.95 8.16
N TYR A 191 4.39 4.12 7.55
CA TYR A 191 3.46 4.67 6.56
C TYR A 191 3.28 3.70 5.38
N TYR A 192 4.38 3.16 4.83
CA TYR A 192 4.33 2.13 3.79
C TYR A 192 3.51 0.91 4.25
N CYS A 193 3.78 0.34 5.42
CA CYS A 193 3.02 -0.79 5.94
C CYS A 193 1.53 -0.47 6.10
N PHE A 194 1.20 0.72 6.60
CA PHE A 194 -0.18 1.16 6.78
C PHE A 194 -0.92 1.27 5.44
N ILE A 195 -0.35 1.99 4.46
CA ILE A 195 -0.92 2.15 3.11
C ILE A 195 -1.02 0.81 2.36
N THR A 196 -0.09 -0.11 2.62
CA THR A 196 -0.10 -1.47 2.06
C THR A 196 -1.24 -2.32 2.62
N LEU A 197 -1.33 -2.43 3.95
CA LEU A 197 -2.28 -3.33 4.61
C LEU A 197 -3.73 -2.82 4.54
N THR A 198 -3.91 -1.50 4.39
CA THR A 198 -5.22 -0.89 4.11
C THR A 198 -5.61 -0.95 2.64
N THR A 199 -4.77 -1.55 1.78
CA THR A 199 -5.00 -1.70 0.33
C THR A 199 -5.14 -0.38 -0.43
N ILE A 200 -4.63 0.73 0.13
CA ILE A 200 -4.60 2.03 -0.54
C ILE A 200 -3.52 2.04 -1.63
N GLY A 201 -2.31 1.59 -1.28
CA GLY A 201 -1.21 1.36 -2.23
C GLY A 201 -0.86 2.53 -3.15
N PHE A 202 -0.55 3.71 -2.61
CA PHE A 202 -0.17 4.89 -3.43
C PHE A 202 1.02 4.66 -4.37
N GLY A 203 1.96 3.79 -3.98
CA GLY A 203 3.14 3.46 -4.79
C GLY A 203 4.29 4.47 -4.72
N ASP A 204 4.17 5.46 -3.84
CA ASP A 204 5.24 6.40 -3.46
C ASP A 204 6.38 5.70 -2.71
N PHE A 205 6.06 4.66 -1.94
CA PHE A 205 7.00 3.69 -1.38
C PHE A 205 6.61 2.27 -1.83
N VAL A 206 7.59 1.54 -2.38
CA VAL A 206 7.41 0.14 -2.82
C VAL A 206 8.67 -0.64 -2.48
N ALA A 207 8.52 -1.71 -1.69
CA ALA A 207 9.63 -2.57 -1.35
C ALA A 207 10.11 -3.40 -2.56
N LEU A 208 11.33 -3.94 -2.48
CA LEU A 208 11.98 -4.75 -3.51
C LEU A 208 12.30 -4.01 -4.82
N GLN A 209 12.33 -2.67 -4.79
CA GLN A 209 12.64 -1.84 -5.96
C GLN A 209 14.10 -1.36 -6.01
N LYS A 210 14.85 -1.42 -4.89
CA LYS A 210 16.28 -1.07 -4.87
C LYS A 210 17.14 -2.25 -5.36
N THR A 211 17.98 -1.99 -6.37
CA THR A 211 19.18 -2.79 -6.71
C THR A 211 18.94 -4.24 -7.15
N ASP A 212 18.25 -4.47 -8.28
CA ASP A 212 18.16 -5.79 -8.93
C ASP A 212 17.71 -6.93 -7.98
N ALA A 213 17.03 -6.61 -6.87
CA ALA A 213 16.62 -7.58 -5.85
C ALA A 213 15.71 -8.67 -6.44
N LEU A 214 14.89 -8.29 -7.43
CA LEU A 214 14.02 -9.19 -8.20
C LEU A 214 14.78 -10.01 -9.28
N SER A 215 16.07 -9.71 -9.53
CA SER A 215 16.91 -10.30 -10.58
C SER A 215 17.89 -11.36 -10.05
N LYS A 216 18.23 -11.34 -8.75
CA LYS A 216 19.05 -12.38 -8.12
C LYS A 216 18.27 -13.70 -8.13
N ARG A 217 18.80 -14.70 -8.85
CA ARG A 217 18.27 -16.07 -8.83
C ARG A 217 18.25 -16.58 -7.38
N PRO A 218 17.23 -17.37 -6.97
CA PRO A 218 17.38 -18.17 -5.75
C PRO A 218 18.62 -19.06 -5.92
N PRO A 219 19.42 -19.30 -4.86
CA PRO A 219 20.47 -20.30 -4.90
C PRO A 219 19.81 -21.68 -4.98
N LEU A 220 19.47 -22.10 -6.19
CA LEU A 220 19.15 -23.49 -6.49
C LEU A 220 20.46 -24.25 -6.45
N CYS A 221 20.58 -25.09 -5.41
CA CYS A 221 21.35 -26.31 -5.26
C CYS A 221 22.66 -26.42 -6.07
N GLY A 222 23.76 -26.57 -5.34
CA GLY A 222 25.04 -26.99 -5.91
C GLY A 222 24.90 -28.25 -6.75
N VAL A 223 25.49 -28.18 -7.93
CA VAL A 223 26.26 -29.24 -8.58
C VAL A 223 27.46 -28.55 -9.22
#